data_AF-A0A499VHC8-F1
#
_entry.id   AF-A0A499VHC8-F1
#
_cell.length_a   1.000
_cell.length_b   1.000
_cell.length_c   1.000
_cell.angle_alpha   90.00
_cell.angle_beta   90.00
_cell.angle_gamma   90.00
#
_symmetry.space_group_name_H-M   'P 1'
#
loop_
_entity.id
_entity.type
_entity.pdbx_description
1 polymer ?
#
loop_
_entity_poly.entity_id
_entity_poly.type
_entity_poly.pdbx_seq_one_letter_code
_entity_poly.pdbx_strand_id
1 'polypeptide(L)'
;MEVLPEGLARKPQAPFVAGQAGWWVLPAEAVLLDEETAREVPAPYPGLVTIGSTESGDLLLLNLPQVAALLLDGNPVHITEVCTSLALELGMSPWASEAEIVTIGFGEDLPQLLPTSRIAHMRHARHALRDLSERLLEAHQMPETSHQPYLLLCASTLDADLAWQFADIIDKAQHVPVTLIAPASAAAASFPDAEILNASLSKPQQFDYIGSEITVQRLEHAAYLQITTALAISAQPADPAEGPWEEVPHEPDTPQRPRPLDLAKPTQSGDGEKPVPASPFTAGTGDSEIYPALLAASTDPASLKLLPDPKAPGKAPAEPGTEPAEMTPDGRAPQKAAEATGRPQETPAAEAVGEDTQAQDLHAPEIRVLGPVEVTGVATTGHGPSQARLAALLYFRPGRSADVLCADMDPVSPWSTATLNARLQGLRRALGNDPAGNAYVPRRRSGDDPYELSEAVRCDWARFTQLAQRALPQGTAGLPDLEKALGLIRGRPFGTRPLPWAEPYQQEMSTRIIDVAHTVATYRTPTGPHHDLTAARQAIATGLDVDDSAELLYRDWMRIEHAAGNRAGLHTAITRIQDINRKIDCSLENETEQLINDLLGPTGGRARGR
;
A
#
# COMPACT_ATOMS: atom_id res chain seq x y z
N MET A 1 -10.37 -20.11 -11.72
CA MET A 1 -11.23 -20.33 -10.53
C MET A 1 -12.07 -21.56 -10.78
N GLU A 2 -12.09 -22.48 -9.82
CA GLU A 2 -12.91 -23.70 -9.85
C GLU A 2 -13.75 -23.74 -8.57
N VAL A 3 -15.00 -24.21 -8.66
CA VAL A 3 -15.94 -24.31 -7.54
C VAL A 3 -16.52 -25.71 -7.50
N LEU A 4 -16.43 -26.39 -6.36
CA LEU A 4 -17.12 -27.66 -6.14
C LEU A 4 -18.50 -27.38 -5.52
N PRO A 5 -19.61 -27.64 -6.21
CA PRO A 5 -20.93 -27.44 -5.64
C PRO A 5 -21.24 -28.52 -4.59
N GLU A 6 -22.01 -28.13 -3.57
CA GLU A 6 -22.56 -28.99 -2.52
C GLU A 6 -23.25 -30.27 -3.05
N GLY A 7 -23.91 -30.16 -4.21
CA GLY A 7 -24.48 -31.29 -4.91
C GLY A 7 -23.77 -31.51 -6.24
N LEU A 8 -23.05 -32.61 -6.39
CA LEU A 8 -22.38 -33.00 -7.65
C LEU A 8 -23.35 -33.14 -8.84
N ALA A 9 -24.64 -33.26 -8.58
CA ALA A 9 -25.70 -33.29 -9.60
C ALA A 9 -26.22 -31.89 -10.01
N ARG A 10 -25.82 -30.81 -9.32
CA ARG A 10 -26.22 -29.44 -9.68
C ARG A 10 -25.55 -29.04 -11.00
N LYS A 11 -26.35 -28.47 -11.89
CA LYS A 11 -25.83 -27.91 -13.15
C LYS A 11 -25.09 -26.59 -12.86
N PRO A 12 -23.94 -26.35 -13.51
CA PRO A 12 -23.25 -25.07 -13.44
C PRO A 12 -24.20 -23.91 -13.72
N GLN A 13 -24.17 -22.91 -12.85
CA GLN A 13 -24.88 -21.65 -13.07
C GLN A 13 -23.98 -20.69 -13.83
N ALA A 14 -24.53 -19.97 -14.82
CA ALA A 14 -23.77 -18.95 -15.52
C ALA A 14 -23.21 -17.92 -14.50
N PRO A 15 -21.95 -17.49 -14.64
CA PRO A 15 -21.04 -17.72 -15.77
C PRO A 15 -20.22 -19.02 -15.73
N PHE A 16 -20.38 -19.87 -14.71
CA PHE A 16 -19.65 -21.12 -14.59
C PHE A 16 -20.10 -22.17 -15.62
N VAL A 17 -19.13 -22.97 -16.07
CA VAL A 17 -19.33 -24.11 -16.97
C VAL A 17 -18.93 -25.42 -16.28
N ALA A 18 -19.32 -26.56 -16.86
CA ALA A 18 -18.96 -27.86 -16.30
C ALA A 18 -17.46 -28.12 -16.49
N GLY A 19 -16.77 -28.41 -15.38
CA GLY A 19 -15.40 -28.87 -15.33
C GLY A 19 -15.29 -30.39 -15.14
N GLN A 20 -14.11 -30.82 -14.70
CA GLN A 20 -13.85 -32.23 -14.42
C GLN A 20 -14.35 -32.63 -13.02
N ALA A 21 -14.68 -33.90 -12.83
CA ALA A 21 -15.04 -34.48 -11.52
C ALA A 21 -16.14 -33.73 -10.73
N GLY A 22 -17.06 -33.05 -11.43
CA GLY A 22 -18.16 -32.30 -10.79
C GLY A 22 -17.82 -30.85 -10.42
N TRP A 23 -16.57 -30.43 -10.60
CA TRP A 23 -16.17 -29.03 -10.45
C TRP A 23 -16.81 -28.16 -11.51
N TRP A 24 -17.11 -26.94 -11.13
CA TRP A 24 -17.53 -25.86 -12.00
C TRP A 24 -16.33 -24.97 -12.29
N VAL A 25 -16.12 -24.62 -13.55
CA VAL A 25 -14.98 -23.78 -13.97
C VAL A 25 -15.52 -22.43 -14.41
N LEU A 26 -14.87 -21.36 -13.98
CA LEU A 26 -15.11 -20.03 -14.53
C LEU A 26 -14.19 -19.80 -15.74
N PRO A 27 -14.72 -19.71 -16.98
CA PRO A 27 -13.89 -19.39 -18.15
C PRO A 27 -13.22 -18.02 -18.02
N ALA A 28 -11.99 -17.88 -18.51
CA ALA A 28 -11.27 -16.59 -18.47
C ALA A 28 -12.00 -15.46 -19.21
N GLU A 29 -12.75 -15.81 -20.26
CA GLU A 29 -13.53 -14.88 -21.08
C GLU A 29 -14.98 -14.73 -20.60
N ALA A 30 -15.29 -15.17 -19.37
CA ALA A 30 -16.61 -15.03 -18.80
C ALA A 30 -16.97 -13.54 -18.63
N VAL A 31 -18.15 -13.16 -19.11
CA VAL A 31 -18.71 -11.83 -18.80
C VAL A 31 -19.20 -11.85 -17.36
N LEU A 32 -18.50 -11.13 -16.49
CA LEU A 32 -18.88 -10.92 -15.10
C LEU A 32 -19.75 -9.67 -14.97
N LEU A 33 -20.43 -9.55 -13.82
CA LEU A 33 -21.06 -8.28 -13.45
C LEU A 33 -19.99 -7.19 -13.39
N ASP A 34 -20.34 -5.99 -13.84
CA ASP A 34 -19.54 -4.83 -13.51
C ASP A 34 -19.59 -4.59 -11.99
N GLU A 35 -18.58 -3.88 -11.49
CA GLU A 35 -18.35 -3.69 -10.07
C GLU A 35 -19.53 -3.00 -9.35
N GLU A 36 -20.20 -2.06 -10.02
CA GLU A 36 -21.35 -1.34 -9.46
C GLU A 36 -22.54 -2.28 -9.30
N THR A 37 -22.85 -3.06 -10.34
CA THR A 37 -23.89 -4.09 -10.26
C THR A 37 -23.54 -5.19 -9.25
N ALA A 38 -22.27 -5.57 -9.13
CA ALA A 38 -21.82 -6.61 -8.20
C ALA A 38 -21.99 -6.19 -6.72
N ARG A 39 -21.77 -4.91 -6.38
CA ARG A 39 -21.95 -4.40 -5.00
C ARG A 39 -23.39 -4.48 -4.50
N GLU A 40 -24.37 -4.41 -5.41
CA GLU A 40 -25.80 -4.53 -5.08
C GLU A 40 -26.26 -5.99 -4.87
N VAL A 41 -25.39 -6.97 -5.17
CA VAL A 41 -25.71 -8.39 -5.04
C VAL A 41 -25.09 -8.94 -3.74
N PRO A 42 -25.88 -9.55 -2.84
CA PRO A 42 -25.35 -10.20 -1.65
C PRO A 42 -24.31 -11.26 -2.01
N ALA A 43 -23.24 -11.34 -1.21
CA ALA A 43 -22.19 -12.32 -1.43
C ALA A 43 -22.77 -13.75 -1.41
N PRO A 44 -22.54 -14.57 -2.44
CA PRO A 44 -23.12 -15.91 -2.52
C PRO A 44 -22.51 -16.89 -1.50
N TYR A 45 -21.27 -16.63 -1.08
CA TYR A 45 -20.51 -17.47 -0.15
C TYR A 45 -19.89 -16.59 0.96
N PRO A 46 -20.70 -16.10 1.91
CA PRO A 46 -20.26 -15.11 2.89
C PRO A 46 -19.29 -15.64 3.95
N GLY A 47 -19.05 -16.96 4.01
CA GLY A 47 -18.02 -17.55 4.87
C GLY A 47 -16.94 -18.28 4.08
N LEU A 48 -16.70 -17.86 2.84
CA LEU A 48 -15.63 -18.39 2.01
C LEU A 48 -14.27 -17.92 2.55
N VAL A 49 -13.43 -18.87 2.97
CA VAL A 49 -12.13 -18.60 3.59
C VAL A 49 -11.10 -19.62 3.14
N THR A 50 -9.84 -19.21 3.04
CA THR A 50 -8.73 -20.10 2.71
C THR A 50 -8.45 -21.06 3.86
N ILE A 51 -8.42 -22.36 3.58
CA ILE A 51 -8.07 -23.40 4.57
C ILE A 51 -6.60 -23.82 4.41
N GLY A 52 -6.08 -23.73 3.19
CA GLY A 52 -4.71 -24.13 2.89
C GLY A 52 -4.38 -24.03 1.42
N SER A 53 -3.28 -24.66 1.05
CA SER A 53 -2.80 -24.72 -0.35
C SER A 53 -2.47 -26.15 -0.77
N THR A 54 -2.60 -26.44 -2.05
CA THR A 54 -2.15 -27.69 -2.66
C THR A 54 -0.63 -27.70 -2.88
N GLU A 55 -0.06 -28.83 -3.27
CA GLU A 55 1.38 -28.92 -3.63
C GLU A 55 1.74 -28.01 -4.81
N SER A 56 0.81 -27.74 -5.74
CA SER A 56 0.98 -26.81 -6.86
C SER A 56 0.93 -25.33 -6.45
N GLY A 57 0.59 -25.03 -5.19
CA GLY A 57 0.44 -23.68 -4.66
C GLY A 57 -0.95 -23.08 -4.91
N ASP A 58 -1.92 -23.87 -5.36
CA ASP A 58 -3.30 -23.40 -5.53
C ASP A 58 -3.95 -23.23 -4.16
N LEU A 59 -4.65 -22.10 -3.94
CA LEU A 59 -5.37 -21.85 -2.70
C LEU A 59 -6.68 -22.62 -2.68
N LEU A 60 -6.93 -23.34 -1.58
CA LEU A 60 -8.19 -24.00 -1.33
C LEU A 60 -9.03 -23.18 -0.35
N LEU A 61 -10.20 -22.75 -0.82
CA LEU A 61 -11.18 -22.00 -0.01
C LEU A 61 -12.38 -22.89 0.32
N LEU A 62 -12.84 -22.80 1.57
CA LEU A 62 -14.02 -23.51 2.07
C LEU A 62 -15.09 -22.50 2.45
N ASN A 63 -16.34 -22.72 2.02
CA ASN A 63 -17.49 -21.95 2.49
C ASN A 63 -17.97 -22.51 3.83
N LEU A 64 -17.46 -21.95 4.94
CA LEU A 64 -17.73 -22.46 6.29
C LEU A 64 -19.20 -22.70 6.61
N PRO A 65 -20.16 -21.81 6.26
CA PRO A 65 -21.59 -21.99 6.55
C PRO A 65 -22.22 -23.29 6.03
N GLN A 66 -21.54 -24.05 5.16
CA GLN A 66 -21.98 -25.35 4.67
C GLN A 66 -21.55 -26.54 5.53
N VAL A 67 -20.67 -26.32 6.52
CA VAL A 67 -20.23 -27.36 7.45
C VAL A 67 -20.62 -26.99 8.88
N ALA A 68 -21.12 -27.97 9.64
CA ALA A 68 -21.48 -27.77 11.04
C ALA A 68 -20.25 -27.56 11.92
N ALA A 69 -19.16 -28.27 11.63
CA ALA A 69 -17.89 -28.10 12.30
C ALA A 69 -16.68 -28.46 11.42
N LEU A 70 -15.55 -27.82 11.73
CA LEU A 70 -14.21 -28.17 11.26
C LEU A 70 -13.30 -28.30 12.48
N LEU A 71 -12.72 -29.48 12.69
CA LEU A 71 -11.95 -29.77 13.89
C LEU A 71 -10.46 -29.69 13.62
N LEU A 72 -9.71 -29.17 14.58
CA LEU A 72 -8.26 -28.97 14.47
C LEU A 72 -7.53 -29.84 15.49
N ASP A 73 -6.62 -30.70 15.02
CA ASP A 73 -5.70 -31.46 15.85
C ASP A 73 -4.30 -30.82 15.85
N GLY A 74 -3.48 -31.17 16.85
CA GLY A 74 -2.09 -30.73 16.94
C GLY A 74 -1.80 -29.82 18.14
N ASN A 75 -0.75 -29.01 18.01
CA ASN A 75 -0.27 -28.14 19.08
C ASN A 75 -1.26 -26.98 19.27
N PRO A 76 -1.68 -26.66 20.51
CA PRO A 76 -2.58 -25.52 20.79
C PRO A 76 -2.11 -24.19 20.17
N VAL A 77 -0.79 -23.97 20.07
CA VAL A 77 -0.23 -22.79 19.39
C VAL A 77 -0.62 -22.79 17.92
N HIS A 78 -0.37 -23.89 17.20
CA HIS A 78 -0.70 -23.98 15.78
C HIS A 78 -2.20 -23.93 15.51
N ILE A 79 -3.03 -24.52 16.39
CA ILE A 79 -4.50 -24.39 16.32
C ILE A 79 -4.90 -22.91 16.42
N THR A 80 -4.28 -22.17 17.34
CA THR A 80 -4.50 -20.73 17.47
C THR A 80 -4.08 -19.98 16.20
N GLU A 81 -2.95 -20.33 15.59
CA GLU A 81 -2.47 -19.73 14.33
C GLU A 81 -3.43 -19.97 13.15
N VAL A 82 -4.03 -21.16 13.05
CA VAL A 82 -5.08 -21.45 12.06
C VAL A 82 -6.32 -20.61 12.36
N CYS A 83 -6.85 -20.63 13.59
CA CYS A 83 -8.02 -19.85 13.95
C CYS A 83 -7.82 -18.34 13.74
N THR A 84 -6.61 -17.84 14.01
CA THR A 84 -6.24 -16.42 13.81
C THR A 84 -6.17 -16.07 12.34
N SER A 85 -5.58 -16.93 11.51
CA SER A 85 -5.56 -16.81 10.05
C SER A 85 -6.98 -16.69 9.49
N LEU A 86 -7.88 -17.61 9.87
CA LEU A 86 -9.27 -17.61 9.43
C LEU A 86 -10.03 -16.36 9.90
N ALA A 87 -9.88 -15.97 11.18
CA ALA A 87 -10.53 -14.80 11.73
C ALA A 87 -10.11 -13.51 11.02
N LEU A 88 -8.82 -13.37 10.73
CA LEU A 88 -8.27 -12.20 10.05
C LEU A 88 -8.74 -12.13 8.59
N GLU A 89 -8.69 -13.25 7.87
CA GLU A 89 -9.15 -13.31 6.47
C GLU A 89 -10.65 -13.03 6.36
N LEU A 90 -11.48 -13.68 7.19
CA LEU A 90 -12.91 -13.41 7.24
C LEU A 90 -13.21 -11.96 7.67
N GLY A 91 -12.46 -11.42 8.63
CA GLY A 91 -12.61 -10.04 9.06
C GLY A 91 -12.31 -9.03 7.96
N MET A 92 -11.33 -9.31 7.10
CA MET A 92 -10.91 -8.41 6.04
C MET A 92 -11.59 -8.68 4.69
N SER A 93 -12.35 -9.77 4.57
CA SER A 93 -12.99 -10.19 3.33
C SER A 93 -14.28 -9.38 3.07
N PRO A 94 -14.39 -8.67 1.92
CA PRO A 94 -15.63 -7.98 1.53
C PRO A 94 -16.84 -8.92 1.41
N TRP A 95 -16.61 -10.21 1.11
CA TRP A 95 -17.67 -11.20 0.99
C TRP A 95 -18.25 -11.62 2.34
N ALA A 96 -17.47 -11.47 3.41
CA ALA A 96 -17.88 -11.82 4.77
C ALA A 96 -18.51 -10.66 5.55
N SER A 97 -18.85 -9.56 4.88
CA SER A 97 -19.48 -8.36 5.47
C SER A 97 -20.78 -8.66 6.24
N GLU A 98 -21.50 -9.69 5.79
CA GLU A 98 -22.74 -10.17 6.38
C GLU A 98 -22.55 -11.39 7.30
N ALA A 99 -21.33 -11.87 7.54
CA ALA A 99 -21.07 -12.97 8.47
C ALA A 99 -20.74 -12.44 9.87
N GLU A 100 -21.28 -13.06 10.90
CA GLU A 100 -20.91 -12.79 12.30
C GLU A 100 -19.82 -13.77 12.73
N ILE A 101 -18.70 -13.23 13.19
CA ILE A 101 -17.51 -14.01 13.53
C ILE A 101 -17.25 -13.87 15.02
N VAL A 102 -17.11 -14.99 15.73
CA VAL A 102 -16.82 -15.00 17.16
C VAL A 102 -15.52 -15.73 17.43
N THR A 103 -14.52 -15.00 17.91
CA THR A 103 -13.25 -15.59 18.35
C THR A 103 -13.34 -15.98 19.82
N ILE A 104 -12.94 -17.21 20.15
CA ILE A 104 -13.07 -17.79 21.49
C ILE A 104 -11.68 -18.15 22.04
N GLY A 105 -11.24 -17.36 23.01
CA GLY A 105 -9.98 -17.54 23.72
C GLY A 105 -8.73 -17.11 22.95
N PHE A 106 -8.88 -16.35 21.87
CA PHE A 106 -7.78 -15.73 21.10
C PHE A 106 -8.25 -14.44 20.41
N GLY A 107 -7.31 -13.60 19.97
CA GLY A 107 -7.60 -12.41 19.17
C GLY A 107 -8.40 -11.33 19.91
N GLU A 108 -8.05 -11.05 21.17
CA GLU A 108 -8.75 -10.06 22.02
C GLU A 108 -8.74 -8.64 21.43
N ASP A 109 -7.70 -8.31 20.66
CA ASP A 109 -7.48 -7.04 19.98
C ASP A 109 -8.19 -6.93 18.63
N LEU A 110 -8.60 -8.05 18.01
CA LEU A 110 -9.22 -8.06 16.67
C LEU A 110 -10.45 -7.15 16.53
N PRO A 111 -11.42 -7.12 17.47
CA PRO A 111 -12.59 -6.24 17.34
C PRO A 111 -12.25 -4.75 17.29
N GLN A 112 -11.12 -4.32 17.89
CA GLN A 112 -10.68 -2.93 17.87
C GLN A 112 -9.92 -2.58 16.59
N LEU A 113 -9.15 -3.55 16.08
CA LEU A 113 -8.34 -3.38 14.87
C LEU A 113 -9.17 -3.47 13.59
N LEU A 114 -10.29 -4.19 13.62
CA LEU A 114 -11.18 -4.44 12.49
C LEU A 114 -12.59 -3.85 12.75
N PRO A 115 -12.72 -2.53 12.98
CA PRO A 115 -13.95 -1.92 13.48
C PRO A 115 -15.12 -1.98 12.50
N THR A 116 -14.85 -2.19 11.20
CA THR A 116 -15.85 -2.36 10.15
C THR A 116 -16.36 -3.80 10.03
N SER A 117 -15.72 -4.75 10.72
CA SER A 117 -15.98 -6.18 10.61
C SER A 117 -16.78 -6.69 11.82
N ARG A 118 -17.72 -7.62 11.61
CA ARG A 118 -18.57 -8.18 12.69
C ARG A 118 -17.83 -9.25 13.49
N ILE A 119 -16.65 -8.91 14.02
CA ILE A 119 -15.85 -9.79 14.88
C ILE A 119 -16.14 -9.46 16.35
N ALA A 120 -16.58 -10.46 17.11
CA ALA A 120 -16.69 -10.40 18.56
C ALA A 120 -15.66 -11.32 19.22
N HIS A 121 -14.99 -10.83 20.26
CA HIS A 121 -14.10 -11.67 21.07
C HIS A 121 -14.80 -12.14 22.35
N MET A 122 -14.69 -13.44 22.63
CA MET A 122 -15.15 -14.06 23.87
C MET A 122 -14.02 -14.84 24.54
N ARG A 123 -13.78 -14.56 25.81
CA ARG A 123 -12.69 -15.23 26.55
C ARG A 123 -12.93 -16.73 26.78
N HIS A 124 -14.19 -17.16 26.90
CA HIS A 124 -14.54 -18.54 27.22
C HIS A 124 -15.71 -19.05 26.39
N ALA A 125 -15.63 -20.31 25.95
CA ALA A 125 -16.62 -20.96 25.08
C ALA A 125 -18.05 -20.95 25.66
N ARG A 126 -18.20 -21.02 26.99
CA ARG A 126 -19.52 -20.93 27.65
C ARG A 126 -20.26 -19.63 27.36
N HIS A 127 -19.53 -18.54 27.11
CA HIS A 127 -20.14 -17.25 26.78
C HIS A 127 -20.63 -17.25 25.33
N ALA A 128 -19.85 -17.84 24.42
CA ALA A 128 -20.22 -17.99 23.01
C ALA A 128 -21.42 -18.92 22.85
N LEU A 129 -21.48 -20.01 23.62
CA LEU A 129 -22.65 -20.90 23.64
C LEU A 129 -23.93 -20.16 24.07
N ARG A 130 -23.83 -19.30 25.08
CA ARG A 130 -24.96 -18.48 25.54
C ARG A 130 -25.39 -17.48 24.48
N ASP A 131 -24.44 -16.77 23.86
CA ASP A 131 -24.71 -15.81 22.78
C ASP A 131 -25.37 -16.49 21.58
N LEU A 132 -24.85 -17.64 21.15
CA LEU A 132 -25.47 -18.46 20.11
C LEU A 132 -26.91 -18.85 20.49
N SER A 133 -27.13 -19.27 21.73
CA SER A 133 -28.48 -19.65 22.20
C SER A 133 -29.46 -18.48 22.13
N GLU A 134 -29.02 -17.28 22.52
CA GLU A 134 -29.80 -16.05 22.46
C GLU A 134 -30.14 -15.69 20.99
N ARG A 135 -29.15 -15.74 20.10
CA ARG A 135 -29.33 -15.46 18.66
C ARG A 135 -30.25 -16.45 17.96
N LEU A 136 -30.12 -17.73 18.24
CA LEU A 136 -31.02 -18.75 17.67
C LEU A 136 -32.44 -18.60 18.21
N LEU A 137 -32.60 -18.17 19.46
CA LEU A 137 -33.93 -17.85 20.00
C LEU A 137 -34.55 -16.63 19.31
N GLU A 138 -33.77 -15.58 19.06
CA GLU A 138 -34.20 -14.40 18.29
C GLU A 138 -34.60 -14.79 16.87
N ALA A 139 -33.79 -15.60 16.19
CA ALA A 139 -34.07 -16.12 14.86
C ALA A 139 -35.36 -16.95 14.83
N HIS A 140 -35.56 -17.82 15.83
CA HIS A 140 -36.79 -18.59 15.96
C HIS A 140 -38.03 -17.71 16.18
N GLN A 141 -37.90 -16.58 16.89
CA GLN A 141 -38.97 -15.62 17.10
C GLN A 141 -39.26 -14.75 15.88
N MET A 142 -38.29 -14.61 14.96
CA MET A 142 -38.39 -13.78 13.76
C MET A 142 -37.99 -14.57 12.49
N PRO A 143 -38.73 -15.63 12.11
CA PRO A 143 -38.32 -16.54 11.04
C PRO A 143 -38.33 -15.93 9.63
N GLU A 144 -38.99 -14.78 9.45
CA GLU A 144 -39.11 -14.08 8.16
C GLU A 144 -37.92 -13.15 7.88
N THR A 145 -36.97 -12.99 8.82
CA THR A 145 -35.75 -12.20 8.60
C THR A 145 -34.62 -13.09 8.07
N SER A 146 -33.85 -12.56 7.11
CA SER A 146 -32.64 -13.24 6.65
C SER A 146 -31.63 -13.24 7.78
N HIS A 147 -31.16 -14.42 8.20
CA HIS A 147 -30.17 -14.54 9.25
C HIS A 147 -28.77 -14.67 8.67
N GLN A 148 -27.85 -14.02 9.36
CA GLN A 148 -26.45 -13.99 9.00
C GLN A 148 -25.75 -15.29 9.42
N PRO A 149 -24.78 -15.78 8.63
CA PRO A 149 -23.97 -16.91 9.06
C PRO A 149 -23.24 -16.57 10.36
N TYR A 150 -23.22 -17.53 11.29
CA TYR A 150 -22.60 -17.37 12.60
C TYR A 150 -21.42 -18.33 12.74
N LEU A 151 -20.20 -17.78 12.73
CA LEU A 151 -18.95 -18.51 12.66
C LEU A 151 -18.24 -18.45 14.01
N LEU A 152 -18.14 -19.59 14.69
CA LEU A 152 -17.50 -19.73 15.99
C LEU A 152 -16.09 -20.29 15.81
N LEU A 153 -15.08 -19.49 16.09
CA LEU A 153 -13.67 -19.88 16.02
C LEU A 153 -13.16 -20.10 17.44
N CYS A 154 -12.84 -21.34 17.81
CA CYS A 154 -12.37 -21.70 19.14
C CYS A 154 -10.96 -22.26 19.08
N ALA A 155 -10.02 -21.56 19.72
CA ALA A 155 -8.65 -22.07 19.92
C ALA A 155 -8.49 -22.76 21.29
N SER A 156 -9.42 -22.51 22.21
CA SER A 156 -9.41 -23.11 23.56
C SER A 156 -9.95 -24.53 23.54
N THR A 157 -9.43 -25.40 24.41
CA THR A 157 -9.97 -26.75 24.57
C THR A 157 -11.41 -26.70 25.05
N LEU A 158 -12.31 -27.40 24.35
CA LEU A 158 -13.67 -27.64 24.82
C LEU A 158 -13.68 -28.87 25.73
N ASP A 159 -14.44 -28.81 26.82
CA ASP A 159 -14.79 -30.03 27.56
C ASP A 159 -15.91 -30.79 26.83
N ALA A 160 -16.14 -32.04 27.22
CA ALA A 160 -17.11 -32.91 26.55
C ALA A 160 -18.55 -32.39 26.68
N ASP A 161 -18.89 -31.75 27.81
CA ASP A 161 -20.23 -31.23 28.06
C ASP A 161 -20.53 -30.01 27.18
N LEU A 162 -19.56 -29.09 27.02
CA LEU A 162 -19.66 -27.95 26.12
C LEU A 162 -19.66 -28.37 24.66
N ALA A 163 -18.79 -29.31 24.27
CA ALA A 163 -18.77 -29.83 22.90
C ALA A 163 -20.12 -30.45 22.51
N TRP A 164 -20.71 -31.24 23.41
CA TRP A 164 -22.04 -31.83 23.19
C TRP A 164 -23.13 -30.75 23.09
N GLN A 165 -23.09 -29.72 23.97
CA GLN A 165 -24.06 -28.62 23.91
C GLN A 165 -23.94 -27.81 22.61
N PHE A 166 -22.73 -27.55 22.11
CA PHE A 166 -22.56 -26.90 20.80
C PHE A 166 -23.15 -27.77 19.68
N ALA A 167 -22.86 -29.07 19.67
CA ALA A 167 -23.40 -29.99 18.67
C ALA A 167 -24.95 -30.01 18.70
N ASP A 168 -25.55 -30.13 19.88
CA ASP A 168 -27.01 -30.15 20.06
C ASP A 168 -27.69 -28.85 19.62
N ILE A 169 -27.05 -27.70 19.87
CA ILE A 169 -27.58 -26.39 19.46
C ILE A 169 -27.41 -26.16 17.96
N ILE A 170 -26.26 -26.51 17.38
CA ILE A 170 -25.98 -26.37 15.95
C ILE A 170 -26.93 -27.25 15.12
N ASP A 171 -27.18 -28.49 15.54
CA ASP A 171 -28.17 -29.39 14.91
C ASP A 171 -29.59 -28.77 14.88
N LYS A 172 -29.92 -27.96 15.89
CA LYS A 172 -31.22 -27.27 16.02
C LYS A 172 -31.27 -25.88 15.38
N ALA A 173 -30.18 -25.38 14.81
CA ALA A 173 -30.11 -24.02 14.28
C ALA A 173 -31.02 -23.77 13.06
N GLN A 174 -31.50 -24.85 12.41
CA GLN A 174 -32.46 -24.87 11.30
C GLN A 174 -32.11 -23.91 10.14
N HIS A 175 -32.50 -22.64 10.26
CA HIS A 175 -32.40 -21.62 9.22
C HIS A 175 -31.21 -20.68 9.40
N VAL A 176 -30.52 -20.73 10.53
CA VAL A 176 -29.29 -19.96 10.77
C VAL A 176 -28.09 -20.85 10.44
N PRO A 177 -27.26 -20.50 9.45
CA PRO A 177 -26.02 -21.23 9.19
C PRO A 177 -25.04 -21.02 10.33
N VAL A 178 -24.68 -22.08 11.04
CA VAL A 178 -23.73 -22.02 12.17
C VAL A 178 -22.60 -23.00 11.94
N THR A 179 -21.36 -22.53 12.13
CA THR A 179 -20.17 -23.37 11.99
C THR A 179 -19.27 -23.22 13.20
N LEU A 180 -18.81 -24.33 13.76
CA LEU A 180 -17.82 -24.37 14.84
C LEU A 180 -16.46 -24.85 14.33
N ILE A 181 -15.43 -24.02 14.49
CA ILE A 181 -14.03 -24.43 14.39
C ILE A 181 -13.49 -24.62 15.80
N ALA A 182 -13.00 -25.81 16.13
CA ALA A 182 -12.58 -26.14 17.49
C ALA A 182 -11.49 -27.20 17.56
N PRO A 183 -10.75 -27.33 18.68
CA PRO A 183 -9.82 -28.43 18.88
C PRO A 183 -10.53 -29.79 18.84
N ALA A 184 -9.96 -30.77 18.15
CA ALA A 184 -10.58 -32.07 17.89
C ALA A 184 -10.79 -32.93 19.15
N SER A 185 -10.00 -32.71 20.20
CA SER A 185 -9.88 -33.58 21.38
C SER A 185 -11.21 -34.10 21.95
N ALA A 186 -12.00 -33.26 22.62
CA ALA A 186 -13.32 -33.63 23.15
C ALA A 186 -14.44 -33.44 22.11
N ALA A 187 -14.22 -32.62 21.09
CA ALA A 187 -15.22 -32.25 20.11
C ALA A 187 -15.51 -33.38 19.09
N ALA A 188 -14.52 -34.19 18.73
CA ALA A 188 -14.68 -35.25 17.72
C ALA A 188 -15.77 -36.27 18.08
N ALA A 189 -15.98 -36.55 19.37
CA ALA A 189 -17.05 -37.44 19.83
C ALA A 189 -18.46 -36.84 19.63
N SER A 190 -18.58 -35.51 19.61
CA SER A 190 -19.86 -34.80 19.42
C SER A 190 -20.13 -34.42 17.96
N PHE A 191 -19.08 -34.38 17.13
CA PHE A 191 -19.15 -34.07 15.70
C PHE A 191 -18.53 -35.20 14.87
N PRO A 192 -19.21 -36.36 14.72
CA PRO A 192 -18.63 -37.54 14.07
C PRO A 192 -18.39 -37.35 12.56
N ASP A 193 -19.15 -36.45 11.92
CA ASP A 193 -19.05 -36.16 10.49
C ASP A 193 -18.13 -34.96 10.19
N ALA A 194 -17.52 -34.35 11.22
CA ALA A 194 -16.63 -33.21 11.03
C ALA A 194 -15.23 -33.64 10.60
N GLU A 195 -14.72 -32.97 9.58
CA GLU A 195 -13.33 -33.13 9.14
C GLU A 195 -12.35 -32.73 10.25
N ILE A 196 -11.29 -33.52 10.41
CA ILE A 196 -10.21 -33.24 11.37
C ILE A 196 -8.94 -32.92 10.60
N LEU A 197 -8.48 -31.67 10.69
CA LEU A 197 -7.23 -31.20 10.11
C LEU A 197 -6.14 -31.06 11.17
N ASN A 198 -4.95 -31.57 10.89
CA ASN A 198 -3.80 -31.41 11.76
C ASN A 198 -3.09 -30.08 11.49
N ALA A 199 -3.26 -29.12 12.40
CA ALA A 199 -2.64 -27.80 12.33
C ALA A 199 -1.11 -27.85 12.48
N SER A 200 -0.53 -28.93 13.04
CA SER A 200 0.93 -29.03 13.21
C SER A 200 1.69 -29.57 12.01
N LEU A 201 1.00 -30.04 10.96
CA LEU A 201 1.67 -30.58 9.78
C LEU A 201 2.05 -29.47 8.81
N SER A 202 3.36 -29.31 8.58
CA SER A 202 3.92 -28.48 7.51
C SER A 202 3.97 -29.20 6.15
N LYS A 203 3.35 -30.37 6.03
CA LYS A 203 3.33 -31.19 4.82
C LYS A 203 1.90 -31.40 4.36
N PRO A 204 1.68 -31.74 3.08
CA PRO A 204 0.37 -32.07 2.58
C PRO A 204 -0.29 -33.20 3.41
N GLN A 205 -1.56 -33.02 3.74
CA GLN A 205 -2.42 -33.97 4.43
C GLN A 205 -3.73 -34.13 3.66
N GLN A 206 -4.38 -35.28 3.78
CA GLN A 206 -5.64 -35.52 3.09
C GLN A 206 -6.74 -34.61 3.62
N PHE A 207 -7.57 -34.10 2.71
CA PHE A 207 -8.78 -33.35 3.00
C PHE A 207 -9.96 -34.04 2.31
N ASP A 208 -10.73 -34.79 3.09
CA ASP A 208 -11.68 -35.78 2.59
C ASP A 208 -12.87 -35.14 1.87
N TYR A 209 -13.24 -33.90 2.21
CA TYR A 209 -14.31 -33.17 1.53
C TYR A 209 -14.10 -33.05 0.01
N ILE A 210 -12.85 -32.99 -0.45
CA ILE A 210 -12.51 -32.87 -1.87
C ILE A 210 -11.62 -34.02 -2.39
N GLY A 211 -11.17 -34.91 -1.49
CA GLY A 211 -10.25 -36.00 -1.82
C GLY A 211 -8.91 -35.53 -2.37
N SER A 212 -8.35 -34.43 -1.84
CA SER A 212 -7.07 -33.85 -2.26
C SER A 212 -6.17 -33.59 -1.06
N GLU A 213 -4.87 -33.47 -1.31
CA GLU A 213 -3.91 -33.13 -0.26
C GLU A 213 -3.73 -31.62 -0.13
N ILE A 214 -3.74 -31.14 1.11
CA ILE A 214 -3.58 -29.73 1.46
C ILE A 214 -2.51 -29.54 2.52
N THR A 215 -1.81 -28.41 2.46
CA THR A 215 -1.04 -27.88 3.58
C THR A 215 -1.88 -26.78 4.21
N VAL A 216 -2.28 -26.98 5.47
CA VAL A 216 -3.16 -26.05 6.20
C VAL A 216 -2.42 -24.73 6.42
N GLN A 217 -3.10 -23.61 6.13
CA GLN A 217 -2.51 -22.31 6.33
C GLN A 217 -2.46 -21.94 7.81
N ARG A 218 -1.38 -21.28 8.23
CA ARG A 218 -1.17 -20.81 9.60
C ARG A 218 -0.64 -19.40 9.58
N LEU A 219 -1.18 -18.56 10.44
CA LEU A 219 -0.63 -17.23 10.68
C LEU A 219 0.21 -17.28 11.96
N GLU A 220 1.53 -17.36 11.80
CA GLU A 220 2.46 -17.37 12.93
C GLU A 220 2.31 -16.14 13.81
N HIS A 221 2.54 -16.29 15.12
CA HIS A 221 2.37 -15.19 16.08
C HIS A 221 3.22 -13.95 15.74
N ALA A 222 4.43 -14.13 15.21
CA ALA A 222 5.27 -13.01 14.78
C ALA A 222 4.66 -12.23 13.61
N ALA A 223 4.11 -12.93 12.61
CA ALA A 223 3.41 -12.32 11.49
C ALA A 223 2.12 -11.64 11.94
N TYR A 224 1.36 -12.27 12.85
CA TYR A 224 0.20 -11.66 13.49
C TYR A 224 0.53 -10.31 14.13
N LEU A 225 1.57 -10.26 14.97
CA LEU A 225 2.00 -9.01 15.62
C LEU A 225 2.42 -7.93 14.62
N GLN A 226 3.03 -8.29 13.49
CA GLN A 226 3.37 -7.33 12.43
C GLN A 226 2.10 -6.73 11.80
N ILE A 227 1.13 -7.58 11.46
CA ILE A 227 -0.14 -7.14 10.87
C ILE A 227 -0.91 -6.25 11.85
N THR A 228 -1.07 -6.68 13.10
CA THR A 228 -1.82 -5.90 14.10
C THR A 228 -1.12 -4.60 14.46
N THR A 229 0.22 -4.58 14.49
CA THR A 229 0.98 -3.33 14.67
C THR A 229 0.76 -2.38 13.50
N ALA A 230 0.79 -2.87 12.25
CA ALA A 230 0.53 -2.05 11.07
C ALA A 230 -0.89 -1.48 11.06
N LEU A 231 -1.90 -2.31 11.38
CA LEU A 231 -3.30 -1.86 11.51
C LEU A 231 -3.46 -0.83 12.64
N ALA A 232 -2.83 -1.06 13.80
CA ALA A 232 -2.88 -0.15 14.92
C ALA A 232 -2.23 1.21 14.61
N ILE A 233 -1.10 1.22 13.89
CA ILE A 233 -0.45 2.47 13.44
C ILE A 233 -1.33 3.18 12.41
N SER A 234 -1.92 2.45 11.47
CA SER A 234 -2.81 3.02 10.45
C SER A 234 -4.08 3.65 11.03
N ALA A 235 -4.55 3.16 12.18
CA ALA A 235 -5.72 3.71 12.87
C ALA A 235 -5.39 4.93 13.75
N GLN A 236 -4.11 5.25 13.96
CA GLN A 236 -3.73 6.44 14.73
C GLN A 236 -3.99 7.71 13.92
N PRO A 237 -4.45 8.80 14.58
CA PRO A 237 -4.51 10.08 13.92
C PRO A 237 -3.10 10.50 13.48
N ALA A 238 -3.01 11.18 12.34
CA ALA A 238 -1.75 11.74 11.89
C ALA A 238 -1.16 12.69 12.95
N ASP A 239 0.15 12.64 13.13
CA ASP A 239 0.87 13.60 13.97
C ASP A 239 0.65 15.03 13.44
N PRO A 240 0.53 16.03 14.33
CA PRO A 240 0.40 17.42 13.89
C PRO A 240 1.63 17.86 13.10
N ALA A 241 1.44 18.76 12.15
CA ALA A 241 2.55 19.39 11.45
C ALA A 241 3.48 20.12 12.44
N GLU A 242 4.78 20.13 12.14
CA GLU A 242 5.80 20.78 12.96
C GLU A 242 6.53 21.88 12.19
N GLY A 243 6.90 22.95 12.89
CA GLY A 243 7.76 24.01 12.36
C GLY A 243 7.09 24.80 11.24
N PRO A 244 7.78 25.14 10.14
CA PRO A 244 7.20 25.94 9.06
C PRO A 244 5.94 25.34 8.42
N TRP A 245 5.73 24.03 8.55
CA TRP A 245 4.57 23.34 7.99
C TRP A 245 3.29 23.55 8.80
N GLU A 246 3.37 24.10 10.02
CA GLU A 246 2.21 24.55 10.80
C GLU A 246 1.47 25.73 10.12
N GLU A 247 2.16 26.45 9.23
CA GLU A 247 1.65 27.62 8.52
C GLU A 247 0.93 27.25 7.20
N VAL A 248 0.83 25.96 6.87
CA VAL A 248 -0.05 25.49 5.79
C VAL A 248 -1.49 25.88 6.16
N PRO A 249 -2.20 26.66 5.31
CA PRO A 249 -3.52 27.15 5.64
C PRO A 249 -4.50 25.98 5.81
N HIS A 250 -5.42 26.13 6.75
CA HIS A 250 -6.57 25.22 6.84
C HIS A 250 -7.52 25.45 5.67
N GLU A 251 -8.33 24.43 5.38
CA GLU A 251 -9.39 24.57 4.39
C GLU A 251 -10.36 25.70 4.78
N PRO A 252 -10.72 26.58 3.83
CA PRO A 252 -11.79 27.54 4.05
C PRO A 252 -13.10 26.76 4.18
N ASP A 253 -13.75 26.91 5.34
CA ASP A 253 -15.07 26.37 5.75
C ASP A 253 -15.12 25.15 6.68
N THR A 254 -14.00 24.66 7.23
CA THR A 254 -14.08 23.70 8.34
C THR A 254 -14.43 24.46 9.65
N PRO A 255 -15.60 24.25 10.29
CA PRO A 255 -15.85 24.83 11.60
C PRO A 255 -14.81 24.30 12.58
N GLN A 256 -13.95 25.18 13.08
CA GLN A 256 -12.93 24.87 14.06
C GLN A 256 -13.56 24.08 15.23
N ARG A 257 -13.19 22.81 15.38
CA ARG A 257 -13.36 22.15 16.67
C ARG A 257 -12.47 22.93 17.64
N PRO A 258 -13.00 23.49 18.74
CA PRO A 258 -12.16 24.24 19.68
C PRO A 258 -11.00 23.35 20.09
N ARG A 259 -9.76 23.87 19.98
CA ARG A 259 -8.62 23.27 20.69
C ARG A 259 -9.09 23.01 22.13
N PRO A 260 -8.95 21.78 22.67
CA PRO A 260 -9.10 21.60 24.10
C PRO A 260 -8.20 22.65 24.75
N LEU A 261 -8.77 23.54 25.57
CA LEU A 261 -7.97 24.42 26.41
C LEU A 261 -6.91 23.55 27.06
N ASP A 262 -5.65 23.97 26.96
CA ASP A 262 -4.54 23.39 27.70
C ASP A 262 -4.92 23.34 29.19
N LEU A 263 -5.48 22.21 29.61
CA LEU A 263 -5.49 21.79 30.99
C LEU A 263 -4.03 21.48 31.28
N ALA A 264 -3.36 22.48 31.84
CA ALA A 264 -2.01 22.40 32.37
C ALA A 264 -1.78 21.01 32.99
N LYS A 265 -0.94 20.20 32.32
CA LYS A 265 -0.48 18.93 32.87
C LYS A 265 0.10 19.22 34.26
N PRO A 266 -0.26 18.46 35.31
CA PRO A 266 0.37 18.64 36.61
C PRO A 266 1.86 18.34 36.45
N THR A 267 2.70 19.33 36.78
CA THR A 267 4.12 19.14 37.03
C THR A 267 4.31 18.06 38.10
N GLN A 268 4.66 16.84 37.68
CA GLN A 268 5.32 15.88 38.55
C GLN A 268 6.82 16.14 38.47
N SER A 269 7.32 16.83 39.48
CA SER A 269 8.72 16.78 39.89
C SER A 269 9.00 15.38 40.46
N GLY A 270 9.83 14.62 39.76
CA GLY A 270 10.34 13.32 40.20
C GLY A 270 11.53 12.92 39.34
N ASP A 271 12.70 12.84 39.97
CA ASP A 271 13.99 12.51 39.35
C ASP A 271 14.01 11.15 38.63
N GLY A 272 14.60 11.16 37.43
CA GLY A 272 15.55 10.13 36.97
C GLY A 272 15.03 8.83 36.39
N GLU A 273 14.75 8.79 35.08
CA GLU A 273 15.37 7.84 34.14
C GLU A 273 15.07 8.26 32.68
N LYS A 274 16.11 8.37 31.83
CA LYS A 274 15.95 8.71 30.41
C LYS A 274 15.40 7.50 29.65
N PRO A 275 14.33 7.62 28.84
CA PRO A 275 14.00 6.59 27.86
C PRO A 275 15.08 6.60 26.77
N VAL A 276 15.72 5.46 26.57
CA VAL A 276 16.61 5.21 25.44
C VAL A 276 15.74 5.13 24.17
N PRO A 277 16.08 5.78 23.06
CA PRO A 277 15.35 5.60 21.81
C PRO A 277 15.44 4.15 21.38
N ALA A 278 14.29 3.52 21.10
CA ALA A 278 14.22 2.19 20.54
C ALA A 278 14.90 2.20 19.16
N SER A 279 16.01 1.47 19.04
CA SER A 279 16.65 1.19 17.76
C SER A 279 15.66 0.46 16.83
N PRO A 280 15.69 0.71 15.51
CA PRO A 280 14.97 -0.12 14.56
C PRO A 280 15.48 -1.56 14.67
N PHE A 281 14.57 -2.47 15.00
CA PHE A 281 14.87 -3.89 15.11
C PHE A 281 15.36 -4.38 13.73
N THR A 282 16.61 -4.83 13.67
CA THR A 282 17.15 -5.55 12.51
C THR A 282 16.34 -6.83 12.35
N ALA A 283 15.74 -7.03 11.17
CA ALA A 283 15.15 -8.29 10.75
C ALA A 283 16.18 -9.41 10.97
N GLY A 284 15.95 -10.22 11.98
CA GLY A 284 16.71 -11.45 12.17
C GLY A 284 16.41 -12.37 11.00
N THR A 285 17.46 -12.75 10.29
CA THR A 285 17.47 -13.88 9.36
C THR A 285 17.08 -15.15 10.13
N GLY A 286 15.78 -15.41 10.20
CA GLY A 286 15.19 -16.72 10.44
C GLY A 286 14.23 -16.97 9.28
N ASP A 287 14.20 -18.20 8.76
CA ASP A 287 13.33 -18.66 7.69
C ASP A 287 11.84 -18.40 8.00
N SER A 288 11.39 -17.16 7.82
CA SER A 288 9.98 -16.82 7.81
C SER A 288 9.49 -17.21 6.42
N GLU A 289 9.04 -18.45 6.30
CA GLU A 289 8.33 -18.91 5.11
C GLU A 289 7.14 -17.96 4.89
N ILE A 290 7.22 -17.22 3.80
CA ILE A 290 6.38 -16.09 3.48
C ILE A 290 4.94 -16.57 3.28
N TYR A 291 3.98 -15.98 3.98
CA TYR A 291 2.55 -16.33 3.94
C TYR A 291 2.00 -16.19 2.50
N PRO A 292 1.66 -17.29 1.80
CA PRO A 292 1.33 -17.25 0.37
C PRO A 292 0.10 -16.39 0.04
N ALA A 293 -0.89 -16.35 0.92
CA ALA A 293 -2.09 -15.53 0.74
C ALA A 293 -1.82 -14.01 0.94
N LEU A 294 -0.79 -13.63 1.70
CA LEU A 294 -0.37 -12.24 1.92
C LEU A 294 0.52 -11.78 0.76
N LEU A 295 1.34 -12.68 0.19
CA LEU A 295 2.03 -12.47 -1.09
C LEU A 295 1.03 -12.27 -2.23
N ALA A 296 -0.05 -13.05 -2.28
CA ALA A 296 -1.12 -12.87 -3.26
C ALA A 296 -1.87 -11.55 -3.07
N ALA A 297 -2.17 -11.17 -1.83
CA ALA A 297 -2.89 -9.91 -1.51
C ALA A 297 -2.05 -8.63 -1.69
N SER A 298 -0.71 -8.72 -1.60
CA SER A 298 0.21 -7.58 -1.77
C SER A 298 0.63 -7.34 -3.23
N THR A 299 0.23 -8.21 -4.16
CA THR A 299 0.39 -7.98 -5.59
C THR A 299 -0.84 -7.32 -6.17
N ASP A 300 -0.63 -6.31 -7.03
CA ASP A 300 -1.66 -5.69 -7.87
C ASP A 300 -2.56 -6.79 -8.49
N PRO A 301 -3.88 -6.76 -8.26
CA PRO A 301 -4.80 -7.78 -8.76
C PRO A 301 -4.78 -7.93 -10.29
N ALA A 302 -4.24 -6.96 -11.02
CA ALA A 302 -4.04 -7.01 -12.48
C ALA A 302 -2.75 -7.71 -12.94
N SER A 303 -1.88 -8.19 -12.05
CA SER A 303 -0.55 -8.73 -12.40
C SER A 303 -0.43 -10.27 -12.35
N LEU A 304 -1.53 -11.02 -12.15
CA LEU A 304 -1.52 -12.48 -12.23
C LEU A 304 -1.22 -12.97 -13.66
N LYS A 305 0.04 -13.32 -13.92
CA LYS A 305 0.38 -14.14 -15.09
C LYS A 305 0.03 -15.60 -14.81
N LEU A 306 -1.13 -16.02 -15.30
CA LEU A 306 -1.46 -17.43 -15.45
C LEU A 306 -0.45 -18.08 -16.41
N LEU A 307 0.24 -19.11 -15.95
CA LEU A 307 1.16 -19.91 -16.77
C LEU A 307 0.41 -20.57 -17.93
N PRO A 308 1.01 -20.66 -19.13
CA PRO A 308 0.40 -21.39 -20.23
C PRO A 308 0.45 -22.91 -19.99
N ASP A 309 -0.68 -23.55 -20.24
CA ASP A 309 -0.97 -24.98 -20.10
C ASP A 309 -0.04 -25.86 -20.99
N PRO A 310 0.65 -26.89 -20.45
CA PRO A 310 1.47 -27.78 -21.25
C PRO A 310 0.67 -28.98 -21.76
N LYS A 311 0.41 -28.97 -23.08
CA LYS A 311 0.39 -30.10 -24.05
C LYS A 311 -0.95 -30.42 -24.72
N ALA A 312 -0.98 -30.16 -26.03
CA ALA A 312 -1.44 -31.14 -27.03
C ALA A 312 -0.42 -31.16 -28.21
N PRO A 313 -0.23 -32.30 -28.90
CA PRO A 313 1.00 -32.61 -29.62
C PRO A 313 0.99 -32.13 -31.07
N GLY A 314 2.12 -31.63 -31.58
CA GLY A 314 2.24 -31.22 -32.98
C GLY A 314 3.67 -31.07 -33.50
N LYS A 315 4.10 -32.07 -34.27
CA LYS A 315 4.97 -32.04 -35.46
C LYS A 315 6.36 -31.38 -35.39
N ALA A 316 7.37 -32.22 -35.62
CA ALA A 316 8.73 -31.85 -36.00
C ALA A 316 8.81 -31.04 -37.31
N PRO A 317 9.78 -30.11 -37.40
CA PRO A 317 10.77 -30.13 -38.50
C PRO A 317 12.20 -29.82 -37.99
N ALA A 318 13.18 -30.70 -38.24
CA ALA A 318 14.18 -30.61 -39.33
C ALA A 318 15.25 -29.51 -39.15
N GLU A 319 16.47 -29.91 -38.78
CA GLU A 319 17.72 -29.14 -38.94
C GLU A 319 18.03 -28.93 -40.43
N PRO A 320 18.70 -27.82 -40.81
CA PRO A 320 20.17 -27.75 -40.90
C PRO A 320 20.72 -26.37 -40.42
N GLY A 321 21.98 -26.10 -40.11
CA GLY A 321 23.25 -26.61 -40.61
C GLY A 321 24.06 -25.42 -41.20
N THR A 322 25.19 -25.09 -40.55
CA THR A 322 26.42 -24.50 -41.11
C THR A 322 26.50 -22.99 -41.46
N GLU A 323 27.45 -22.30 -40.81
CA GLU A 323 28.24 -21.12 -41.25
C GLU A 323 28.92 -21.34 -42.64
N PRO A 324 29.49 -20.34 -43.38
CA PRO A 324 30.34 -19.24 -42.85
C PRO A 324 30.46 -17.88 -43.62
N ALA A 325 31.11 -16.93 -42.93
CA ALA A 325 32.14 -15.96 -43.35
C ALA A 325 31.93 -14.83 -44.41
N GLU A 326 32.47 -13.67 -44.00
CA GLU A 326 33.18 -12.59 -44.74
C GLU A 326 32.44 -11.67 -45.73
N MET A 327 32.51 -10.35 -45.45
CA MET A 327 33.23 -9.37 -46.29
C MET A 327 33.15 -7.94 -45.71
N THR A 328 34.30 -7.32 -45.46
CA THR A 328 34.49 -5.86 -45.44
C THR A 328 34.46 -5.30 -46.87
N PRO A 329 34.24 -3.99 -47.09
CA PRO A 329 35.40 -3.10 -47.22
C PRO A 329 35.23 -1.66 -46.69
N ASP A 330 36.38 -1.15 -46.26
CA ASP A 330 36.95 0.21 -46.33
C ASP A 330 36.17 1.38 -46.95
N GLY A 331 36.37 2.59 -46.38
CA GLY A 331 35.88 3.83 -46.99
C GLY A 331 36.09 5.16 -46.26
N ARG A 332 37.34 5.49 -45.90
CA ARG A 332 38.00 6.82 -45.96
C ARG A 332 37.24 8.12 -45.61
N ALA A 333 37.80 8.85 -44.65
CA ALA A 333 37.51 10.26 -44.28
C ALA A 333 37.75 11.30 -45.40
N PRO A 334 37.35 12.56 -45.15
CA PRO A 334 38.35 13.63 -45.14
C PRO A 334 38.25 14.61 -43.95
N GLN A 335 39.41 15.22 -43.65
CA GLN A 335 39.69 16.20 -42.60
C GLN A 335 39.65 17.66 -43.10
N LYS A 336 39.30 18.55 -42.16
CA LYS A 336 39.83 19.90 -41.84
C LYS A 336 39.66 21.09 -42.80
N ALA A 337 39.26 22.21 -42.20
CA ALA A 337 39.95 23.50 -42.28
C ALA A 337 39.74 24.32 -40.97
N ALA A 338 40.81 25.01 -40.53
CA ALA A 338 40.90 25.97 -39.42
C ALA A 338 40.36 27.36 -39.86
N GLU A 339 40.23 28.46 -39.09
CA GLU A 339 41.03 29.02 -37.99
C GLU A 339 40.37 30.35 -37.51
N ALA A 340 40.91 30.93 -36.41
CA ALA A 340 40.99 32.37 -36.07
C ALA A 340 39.98 33.04 -35.08
N THR A 341 40.44 33.09 -33.81
CA THR A 341 40.68 34.27 -32.94
C THR A 341 39.63 35.37 -32.66
N GLY A 342 39.40 35.63 -31.37
CA GLY A 342 39.02 36.95 -30.83
C GLY A 342 38.85 36.98 -29.30
N ARG A 343 39.82 37.54 -28.55
CA ARG A 343 39.67 38.06 -27.16
C ARG A 343 39.29 39.55 -27.24
N PRO A 344 38.54 40.11 -26.27
CA PRO A 344 39.17 40.97 -25.22
C PRO A 344 38.44 40.90 -23.84
N GLN A 345 39.17 40.81 -22.71
CA GLN A 345 39.59 41.87 -21.74
C GLN A 345 38.79 41.86 -20.40
N GLU A 346 39.52 41.63 -19.30
CA GLU A 346 39.23 42.00 -17.89
C GLU A 346 39.42 43.54 -17.72
N THR A 347 38.90 44.32 -16.76
CA THR A 347 38.49 44.26 -15.31
C THR A 347 37.80 45.63 -14.98
N PRO A 348 37.36 46.04 -13.75
CA PRO A 348 37.23 45.36 -12.44
C PRO A 348 35.89 45.62 -11.69
N ALA A 349 35.82 45.03 -10.49
CA ALA A 349 34.75 44.94 -9.51
C ALA A 349 34.28 46.25 -8.84
N ALA A 350 33.05 46.22 -8.31
CA ALA A 350 32.58 47.03 -7.20
C ALA A 350 31.83 46.14 -6.20
N GLU A 351 32.26 46.19 -4.95
CA GLU A 351 31.78 45.42 -3.79
C GLU A 351 30.42 45.90 -3.28
N ALA A 352 29.58 44.96 -2.81
CA ALA A 352 28.63 45.19 -1.73
C ALA A 352 28.30 43.84 -1.03
N VAL A 353 28.96 43.62 0.11
CA VAL A 353 28.46 43.10 1.41
C VAL A 353 27.03 42.52 1.37
N GLY A 354 26.67 41.30 1.76
CA GLY A 354 27.27 40.32 2.68
C GLY A 354 26.16 39.85 3.64
N GLU A 355 25.51 38.72 3.35
CA GLU A 355 24.78 37.89 4.32
C GLU A 355 25.02 36.41 3.99
N ASP A 356 25.59 35.69 4.97
CA ASP A 356 25.98 34.29 4.90
C ASP A 356 24.77 33.37 4.69
N THR A 357 24.53 33.00 3.45
CA THR A 357 23.93 31.70 3.10
C THR A 357 24.94 31.02 2.21
N GLN A 358 25.41 29.82 2.58
CA GLN A 358 26.35 29.03 1.77
C GLN A 358 25.95 29.14 0.30
N ALA A 359 26.77 29.83 -0.50
CA ALA A 359 26.54 30.01 -1.92
C ALA A 359 26.64 28.62 -2.56
N GLN A 360 25.51 27.92 -2.70
CA GLN A 360 25.43 26.61 -3.31
C GLN A 360 25.97 26.75 -4.73
N ASP A 361 27.07 26.06 -5.01
CA ASP A 361 27.64 26.04 -6.36
C ASP A 361 26.59 25.50 -7.33
N LEU A 362 26.05 26.38 -8.17
CA LEU A 362 25.02 26.04 -9.15
C LEU A 362 25.52 25.04 -10.20
N HIS A 363 26.85 24.83 -10.29
CA HIS A 363 27.48 23.87 -11.17
C HIS A 363 27.70 22.50 -10.53
N ALA A 364 27.48 22.35 -9.23
CA ALA A 364 27.56 21.04 -8.58
C ALA A 364 26.46 20.10 -9.12
N PRO A 365 26.75 18.80 -9.30
CA PRO A 365 25.78 17.86 -9.83
C PRO A 365 24.55 17.77 -8.91
N GLU A 366 23.38 17.72 -9.54
CA GLU A 366 22.08 17.60 -8.88
C GLU A 366 21.49 16.19 -9.15
N ILE A 367 21.01 15.56 -8.08
CA ILE A 367 20.12 14.40 -8.08
C ILE A 367 18.69 14.93 -8.11
N ARG A 368 17.89 14.45 -9.06
CA ARG A 368 16.52 14.90 -9.24
C ARG A 368 15.55 13.76 -8.99
N VAL A 369 14.86 13.80 -7.86
CA VAL A 369 13.90 12.78 -7.41
C VAL A 369 12.44 13.25 -7.43
N LEU A 370 12.16 14.53 -7.69
CA LEU A 370 10.79 15.04 -7.84
C LEU A 370 10.22 14.72 -9.23
N GLY A 371 10.11 13.43 -9.51
CA GLY A 371 9.81 12.82 -10.80
C GLY A 371 10.64 11.55 -11.00
N PRO A 372 10.66 10.97 -12.22
CA PRO A 372 11.60 9.91 -12.54
C PRO A 372 13.05 10.30 -12.19
N VAL A 373 13.76 9.39 -11.52
CA VAL A 373 15.10 9.67 -10.97
C VAL A 373 16.08 10.01 -12.09
N GLU A 374 16.61 11.23 -12.06
CA GLU A 374 17.64 11.73 -12.97
C GLU A 374 18.84 12.22 -12.18
N VAL A 375 20.04 12.13 -12.77
CA VAL A 375 21.26 12.64 -12.14
C VAL A 375 22.09 13.35 -13.20
N THR A 376 22.64 14.51 -12.83
CA THR A 376 23.51 15.31 -13.71
C THR A 376 24.66 14.47 -14.26
N GLY A 377 24.82 14.45 -15.59
CA GLY A 377 25.89 13.71 -16.28
C GLY A 377 25.65 12.21 -16.44
N VAL A 378 24.57 11.65 -15.88
CA VAL A 378 24.19 10.23 -16.05
C VAL A 378 23.25 10.09 -17.24
N ALA A 379 23.50 9.11 -18.10
CA ALA A 379 22.65 8.83 -19.26
C ALA A 379 21.24 8.36 -18.83
N THR A 380 20.22 8.57 -19.65
CA THR A 380 18.85 8.09 -19.39
C THR A 380 18.60 6.66 -19.87
N THR A 381 19.56 6.06 -20.58
CA THR A 381 19.43 4.72 -21.19
C THR A 381 20.50 3.75 -20.70
N GLY A 382 20.31 2.47 -21.01
CA GLY A 382 21.23 1.40 -20.63
C GLY A 382 21.36 1.29 -19.11
N HIS A 383 22.59 1.42 -18.60
CA HIS A 383 22.87 1.34 -17.16
C HIS A 383 22.60 2.63 -16.38
N GLY A 384 22.26 3.71 -17.08
CA GLY A 384 22.04 5.03 -16.50
C GLY A 384 20.93 5.10 -15.44
N PRO A 385 19.73 4.54 -15.68
CA PRO A 385 18.68 4.49 -14.66
C PRO A 385 19.10 3.80 -13.37
N SER A 386 19.87 2.69 -13.47
CA SER A 386 20.42 1.99 -12.30
C SER A 386 21.49 2.83 -11.58
N GLN A 387 22.30 3.60 -12.29
CA GLN A 387 23.26 4.54 -11.70
C GLN A 387 22.54 5.68 -10.98
N ALA A 388 21.51 6.25 -11.60
CA ALA A 388 20.71 7.33 -11.02
C ALA A 388 20.02 6.89 -9.72
N ARG A 389 19.40 5.70 -9.71
CA ARG A 389 18.82 5.10 -8.50
C ARG A 389 19.87 4.82 -7.42
N LEU A 390 21.05 4.33 -7.78
CA LEU A 390 22.14 4.12 -6.82
C LEU A 390 22.61 5.45 -6.20
N ALA A 391 22.72 6.52 -6.99
CA ALA A 391 23.06 7.84 -6.45
C ALA A 391 21.99 8.36 -5.49
N ALA A 392 20.71 8.20 -5.82
CA ALA A 392 19.62 8.54 -4.90
C ALA A 392 19.68 7.71 -3.61
N LEU A 393 19.91 6.40 -3.69
CA LEU A 393 20.07 5.53 -2.52
C LEU A 393 21.21 6.00 -1.62
N LEU A 394 22.38 6.31 -2.19
CA LEU A 394 23.53 6.81 -1.42
C LEU A 394 23.28 8.19 -0.79
N TYR A 395 22.44 9.02 -1.41
CA TYR A 395 22.06 10.32 -0.87
C TYR A 395 21.10 10.20 0.31
N PHE A 396 20.04 9.39 0.18
CA PHE A 396 19.01 9.24 1.22
C PHE A 396 19.42 8.28 2.34
N ARG A 397 20.30 7.33 2.06
CA ARG A 397 20.80 6.33 3.02
C ARG A 397 22.34 6.27 2.97
N PRO A 398 23.04 7.32 3.43
CA PRO A 398 24.50 7.32 3.49
C PRO A 398 25.01 6.27 4.49
N GLY A 399 26.28 5.89 4.38
CA GLY A 399 26.92 5.07 5.41
C GLY A 399 26.69 3.55 5.30
N ARG A 400 25.98 3.06 4.28
CA ARG A 400 25.56 1.65 4.19
C ARG A 400 26.66 0.73 3.63
N SER A 401 26.63 -0.53 4.05
CA SER A 401 27.55 -1.58 3.57
C SER A 401 27.20 -2.01 2.13
N ALA A 402 28.14 -2.72 1.47
CA ALA A 402 27.91 -3.23 0.11
C ALA A 402 26.68 -4.14 0.04
N ASP A 403 26.54 -5.05 1.02
CA ASP A 403 25.46 -6.05 1.03
C ASP A 403 24.09 -5.39 1.15
N VAL A 404 23.97 -4.37 2.01
CA VAL A 404 22.72 -3.60 2.17
C VAL A 404 22.39 -2.83 0.89
N LEU A 405 23.37 -2.16 0.28
CA LEU A 405 23.15 -1.44 -0.98
C LEU A 405 22.74 -2.38 -2.12
N CYS A 406 23.33 -3.57 -2.18
CA CYS A 406 23.00 -4.57 -3.19
C CYS A 406 21.57 -5.09 -3.03
N ALA A 407 21.13 -5.34 -1.79
CA ALA A 407 19.75 -5.74 -1.49
C ALA A 407 18.75 -4.61 -1.75
N ASP A 408 19.06 -3.38 -1.36
CA ASP A 408 18.18 -2.22 -1.59
C ASP A 408 18.02 -1.90 -3.09
N MET A 409 19.02 -2.21 -3.93
CA MET A 409 18.93 -1.99 -5.38
C MET A 409 18.09 -3.03 -6.12
N ASP A 410 17.98 -4.25 -5.58
CA ASP A 410 17.14 -5.32 -6.10
C ASP A 410 16.81 -6.33 -4.96
N PRO A 411 15.67 -6.16 -4.26
CA PRO A 411 15.33 -7.01 -3.13
C PRO A 411 15.06 -8.48 -3.51
N VAL A 412 14.62 -8.73 -4.75
CA VAL A 412 14.30 -10.07 -5.24
C VAL A 412 15.55 -10.80 -5.71
N SER A 413 16.45 -10.09 -6.39
CA SER A 413 17.73 -10.62 -6.85
C SER A 413 18.87 -9.64 -6.55
N PRO A 414 19.39 -9.64 -5.30
CA PRO A 414 20.39 -8.69 -4.86
C PRO A 414 21.59 -8.63 -5.79
N TRP A 415 22.08 -7.41 -6.02
CA TRP A 415 23.25 -7.20 -6.87
C TRP A 415 24.48 -7.90 -6.31
N SER A 416 25.41 -8.27 -7.19
CA SER A 416 26.76 -8.64 -6.76
C SER A 416 27.59 -7.38 -6.45
N THR A 417 28.56 -7.52 -5.55
CA THR A 417 29.54 -6.45 -5.24
C THR A 417 30.29 -5.98 -6.50
N ALA A 418 30.51 -6.86 -7.47
CA ALA A 418 31.08 -6.49 -8.77
C ALA A 418 30.16 -5.54 -9.56
N THR A 419 28.86 -5.80 -9.57
CA THR A 419 27.85 -4.95 -10.21
C THR A 419 27.78 -3.58 -9.54
N LEU A 420 27.73 -3.55 -8.20
CA LEU A 420 27.74 -2.32 -7.41
C LEU A 420 28.97 -1.47 -7.76
N ASN A 421 30.17 -2.06 -7.73
CA ASN A 421 31.41 -1.35 -8.06
C ASN A 421 31.44 -0.82 -9.51
N ALA A 422 30.92 -1.58 -10.48
CA ALA A 422 30.80 -1.13 -11.85
C ALA A 422 29.86 0.08 -12.00
N ARG A 423 28.74 0.11 -11.27
CA ARG A 423 27.82 1.26 -11.26
C ARG A 423 28.42 2.48 -10.57
N LEU A 424 29.13 2.29 -9.45
CA LEU A 424 29.89 3.34 -8.77
C LEU A 424 31.00 3.94 -9.65
N GLN A 425 31.70 3.11 -10.43
CA GLN A 425 32.68 3.61 -11.41
C GLN A 425 32.01 4.47 -12.49
N GLY A 426 30.83 4.05 -12.96
CA GLY A 426 30.00 4.84 -13.87
C GLY A 426 29.61 6.19 -13.28
N LEU A 427 29.14 6.21 -12.03
CA LEU A 427 28.81 7.44 -11.30
C LEU A 427 30.02 8.36 -11.11
N ARG A 428 31.19 7.83 -10.73
CA ARG A 428 32.45 8.60 -10.64
C ARG A 428 32.79 9.29 -11.95
N ARG A 429 32.63 8.59 -13.08
CA ARG A 429 32.91 9.14 -14.41
C ARG A 429 31.89 10.21 -14.81
N ALA A 430 30.63 10.03 -14.44
CA ALA A 430 29.55 10.96 -14.76
C ALA A 430 29.62 12.26 -13.95
N LEU A 431 29.84 12.15 -12.63
CA LEU A 431 29.81 13.27 -11.69
C LEU A 431 31.14 14.01 -11.62
N GLY A 432 32.27 13.31 -11.78
CA GLY A 432 33.60 13.92 -11.76
C GLY A 432 34.01 14.45 -10.38
N ASN A 433 34.68 15.59 -10.39
CA ASN A 433 35.27 16.22 -9.20
C ASN A 433 34.73 17.65 -9.03
N ASP A 434 34.74 18.12 -7.79
CA ASP A 434 34.44 19.51 -7.42
C ASP A 434 35.56 20.46 -7.91
N PRO A 435 35.35 21.79 -7.86
CA PRO A 435 36.37 22.78 -8.24
C PRO A 435 37.68 22.70 -7.43
N ALA A 436 37.66 22.10 -6.23
CA ALA A 436 38.83 21.87 -5.39
C ALA A 436 39.56 20.56 -5.72
N GLY A 437 39.03 19.76 -6.66
CA GLY A 437 39.60 18.49 -7.10
C GLY A 437 39.15 17.25 -6.32
N ASN A 438 38.23 17.39 -5.37
CA ASN A 438 37.67 16.25 -4.62
C ASN A 438 36.59 15.53 -5.44
N ALA A 439 36.60 14.20 -5.45
CA ALA A 439 35.59 13.43 -6.18
C ALA A 439 34.21 13.51 -5.51
N TYR A 440 33.16 13.76 -6.31
CA TYR A 440 31.77 13.72 -5.82
C TYR A 440 31.34 12.32 -5.36
N VAL A 441 31.99 11.28 -5.87
CA VAL A 441 31.84 9.89 -5.42
C VAL A 441 33.20 9.39 -4.93
N PRO A 442 33.53 9.59 -3.64
CA PRO A 442 34.81 9.21 -3.07
C PRO A 442 35.18 7.74 -3.33
N ARG A 443 36.49 7.47 -3.44
CA ARG A 443 37.01 6.10 -3.45
C ARG A 443 37.22 5.66 -2.01
N ARG A 444 36.81 4.43 -1.71
CA ARG A 444 37.07 3.77 -0.43
C ARG A 444 38.57 3.55 -0.27
N ARG A 445 39.12 3.89 0.88
CA ARG A 445 40.53 3.69 1.27
C ARG A 445 40.71 2.36 2.00
N SER A 446 39.71 1.95 2.78
CA SER A 446 39.62 0.66 3.46
C SER A 446 38.35 -0.12 3.09
N GLY A 447 38.37 -1.43 3.34
CA GLY A 447 37.21 -2.32 3.20
C GLY A 447 36.10 -2.06 4.21
N ASP A 448 36.36 -1.25 5.24
CA ASP A 448 35.38 -0.81 6.25
C ASP A 448 34.81 0.59 6.00
N ASP A 449 35.36 1.33 5.02
CA ASP A 449 34.88 2.70 4.75
C ASP A 449 33.46 2.66 4.20
N PRO A 450 32.54 3.53 4.63
CA PRO A 450 31.18 3.55 4.10
C PRO A 450 31.13 3.95 2.61
N TYR A 451 30.05 3.57 1.94
CA TYR A 451 29.71 4.10 0.63
C TYR A 451 28.91 5.40 0.78
N GLU A 452 29.46 6.50 0.29
CA GLU A 452 28.89 7.84 0.49
C GLU A 452 29.11 8.70 -0.77
N LEU A 453 28.28 9.74 -0.89
CA LEU A 453 28.47 10.84 -1.82
C LEU A 453 29.09 12.04 -1.09
N SER A 454 29.73 12.94 -1.83
CA SER A 454 30.14 14.23 -1.30
C SER A 454 28.93 15.05 -0.88
N GLU A 455 29.04 15.77 0.24
CA GLU A 455 28.01 16.73 0.72
C GLU A 455 27.72 17.86 -0.28
N ALA A 456 28.62 18.10 -1.24
CA ALA A 456 28.42 19.08 -2.30
C ALA A 456 27.42 18.61 -3.38
N VAL A 457 27.04 17.32 -3.42
CA VAL A 457 26.01 16.83 -4.34
C VAL A 457 24.65 17.38 -3.91
N ARG A 458 23.97 18.04 -4.85
CA ARG A 458 22.67 18.68 -4.60
C ARG A 458 21.52 17.71 -4.84
N CYS A 459 20.37 18.03 -4.26
CA CYS A 459 19.11 17.30 -4.47
C CYS A 459 17.96 18.28 -4.69
N ASP A 460 17.11 18.02 -5.69
CA ASP A 460 15.93 18.87 -5.97
C ASP A 460 14.92 18.85 -4.82
N TRP A 461 14.79 17.74 -4.10
CA TRP A 461 14.00 17.64 -2.88
C TRP A 461 14.50 18.57 -1.77
N ALA A 462 15.81 18.59 -1.50
CA ALA A 462 16.38 19.49 -0.50
C ALA A 462 16.11 20.97 -0.85
N ARG A 463 16.16 21.30 -2.15
CA ARG A 463 15.83 22.65 -2.63
C ARG A 463 14.34 22.96 -2.53
N PHE A 464 13.46 22.01 -2.83
CA PHE A 464 12.01 22.15 -2.62
C PHE A 464 11.71 22.45 -1.15
N THR A 465 12.26 21.64 -0.24
CA THR A 465 12.06 21.79 1.21
C THR A 465 12.56 23.14 1.70
N GLN A 466 13.74 23.58 1.25
CA GLN A 466 14.28 24.89 1.62
C GLN A 466 13.39 26.06 1.15
N LEU A 467 12.88 26.00 -0.08
CA LEU A 467 11.97 27.01 -0.62
C LEU A 467 10.64 27.03 0.15
N ALA A 468 10.03 25.87 0.38
CA ALA A 468 8.77 25.73 1.09
C ALA A 468 8.89 26.21 2.55
N GLN A 469 9.87 25.70 3.30
CA GLN A 469 10.06 26.06 4.71
C GLN A 469 10.35 27.55 4.91
N ARG A 470 11.04 28.21 3.96
CA ARG A 470 11.26 29.65 4.01
C ARG A 470 9.98 30.43 3.71
N ALA A 471 9.18 29.95 2.77
CA ALA A 471 8.05 30.69 2.21
C ALA A 471 6.76 30.55 3.01
N LEU A 472 6.49 29.39 3.62
CA LEU A 472 5.27 29.13 4.38
C LEU A 472 5.04 30.17 5.50
N PRO A 473 6.02 30.51 6.37
CA PRO A 473 5.82 31.51 7.41
C PRO A 473 5.61 32.95 6.91
N GLN A 474 5.83 33.20 5.62
CA GLN A 474 5.64 34.51 5.00
C GLN A 474 4.22 34.70 4.45
N GLY A 475 3.37 33.67 4.52
CA GLY A 475 2.01 33.71 3.98
C GLY A 475 1.99 34.08 2.49
N THR A 476 1.15 35.04 2.11
CA THR A 476 1.02 35.47 0.70
C THR A 476 2.29 36.10 0.11
N ALA A 477 3.21 36.61 0.94
CA ALA A 477 4.48 37.14 0.47
C ALA A 477 5.43 36.03 -0.03
N GLY A 478 5.26 34.80 0.46
CA GLY A 478 6.03 33.62 0.06
C GLY A 478 5.59 32.96 -1.25
N LEU A 479 4.47 33.40 -1.85
CA LEU A 479 3.90 32.81 -3.08
C LEU A 479 4.93 32.58 -4.20
N PRO A 480 5.83 33.52 -4.54
CA PRO A 480 6.81 33.31 -5.62
C PRO A 480 7.76 32.14 -5.35
N ASP A 481 8.14 31.92 -4.09
CA ASP A 481 9.03 30.82 -3.70
C ASP A 481 8.28 29.48 -3.69
N LEU A 482 7.02 29.46 -3.25
CA LEU A 482 6.16 28.27 -3.31
C LEU A 482 5.91 27.83 -4.77
N GLU A 483 5.60 28.77 -5.65
CA GLU A 483 5.43 28.51 -7.09
C GLU A 483 6.74 28.03 -7.74
N LYS A 484 7.89 28.59 -7.32
CA LYS A 484 9.21 28.11 -7.74
C LYS A 484 9.49 26.70 -7.24
N ALA A 485 9.06 26.34 -6.04
CA ALA A 485 9.17 25.00 -5.49
C ALA A 485 8.33 24.01 -6.31
N LEU A 486 7.07 24.36 -6.63
CA LEU A 486 6.22 23.53 -7.49
C LEU A 486 6.80 23.36 -8.90
N GLY A 487 7.49 24.38 -9.42
CA GLY A 487 8.20 24.29 -10.71
C GLY A 487 9.36 23.29 -10.76
N LEU A 488 9.78 22.73 -9.62
CA LEU A 488 10.79 21.65 -9.57
C LEU A 488 10.22 20.28 -9.92
N ILE A 489 8.90 20.12 -9.80
CA ILE A 489 8.20 18.85 -9.89
C ILE A 489 8.04 18.47 -11.36
N ARG A 490 8.45 17.23 -11.69
CA ARG A 490 8.37 16.64 -13.03
C ARG A 490 7.36 15.49 -13.12
N GLY A 491 6.56 15.30 -12.07
CA GLY A 491 5.63 14.19 -11.88
C GLY A 491 5.87 13.48 -10.55
N ARG A 492 5.30 12.29 -10.38
CA ARG A 492 5.40 11.50 -9.15
C ARG A 492 6.86 11.29 -8.70
N PRO A 493 7.21 11.63 -7.44
CA PRO A 493 8.56 11.46 -6.92
C PRO A 493 9.09 10.03 -7.12
N PHE A 494 10.35 9.86 -7.50
CA PHE A 494 10.97 8.59 -7.89
C PHE A 494 10.34 7.85 -9.10
N GLY A 495 9.23 8.33 -9.68
CA GLY A 495 8.48 7.68 -10.74
C GLY A 495 7.36 6.77 -10.21
N THR A 496 6.73 6.01 -11.12
CA THR A 496 5.54 5.19 -10.79
C THR A 496 5.83 3.89 -10.04
N ARG A 497 7.07 3.41 -10.08
CA ARG A 497 7.52 2.18 -9.41
C ARG A 497 8.82 2.45 -8.65
N PRO A 498 8.76 3.11 -7.48
CA PRO A 498 9.93 3.27 -6.62
C PRO A 498 10.44 1.90 -6.15
N LEU A 499 11.70 1.86 -5.70
CA LEU A 499 12.19 0.70 -4.95
C LEU A 499 11.68 0.80 -3.50
N PRO A 500 11.55 -0.31 -2.74
CA PRO A 500 10.95 -0.29 -1.41
C PRO A 500 11.60 0.70 -0.43
N TRP A 501 12.91 0.91 -0.52
CA TRP A 501 13.60 1.88 0.33
C TRP A 501 13.18 3.33 0.09
N ALA A 502 12.67 3.64 -1.11
CA ALA A 502 12.29 4.97 -1.55
C ALA A 502 10.81 5.29 -1.28
N GLU A 503 9.97 4.27 -1.04
CA GLU A 503 8.53 4.43 -0.81
C GLU A 503 8.22 5.39 0.35
N PRO A 504 8.86 5.30 1.53
CA PRO A 504 8.59 6.25 2.62
C PRO A 504 8.91 7.69 2.23
N TYR A 505 10.00 7.91 1.48
CA TYR A 505 10.38 9.24 0.99
C TYR A 505 9.44 9.72 -0.11
N GLN A 506 8.97 8.83 -0.99
CA GLN A 506 7.97 9.18 -2.01
C GLN A 506 6.68 9.67 -1.34
N GLN A 507 6.23 9.00 -0.27
CA GLN A 507 5.04 9.41 0.47
C GLN A 507 5.23 10.77 1.12
N GLU A 508 6.33 10.97 1.85
CA GLU A 508 6.66 12.27 2.46
C GLU A 508 6.71 13.39 1.41
N MET A 509 7.41 13.17 0.30
CA MET A 509 7.49 14.14 -0.80
C MET A 509 6.11 14.46 -1.37
N SER A 510 5.26 13.45 -1.57
CA SER A 510 3.91 13.64 -2.10
C SER A 510 3.06 14.48 -1.16
N THR A 511 3.05 14.15 0.14
CA THR A 511 2.35 14.95 1.17
C THR A 511 2.80 16.40 1.17
N ARG A 512 4.12 16.67 1.18
CA ARG A 512 4.63 18.05 1.21
C ARG A 512 4.37 18.83 -0.08
N ILE A 513 4.34 18.15 -1.23
CA ILE A 513 3.94 18.75 -2.50
C ILE A 513 2.48 19.15 -2.46
N ILE A 514 1.61 18.27 -1.95
CA ILE A 514 0.18 18.54 -1.77
C ILE A 514 -0.01 19.74 -0.84
N ASP A 515 0.69 19.80 0.29
CA ASP A 515 0.66 20.95 1.23
C ASP A 515 0.98 22.28 0.53
N VAL A 516 2.05 22.30 -0.28
CA VAL A 516 2.45 23.51 -1.03
C VAL A 516 1.44 23.85 -2.14
N ALA A 517 0.94 22.85 -2.86
CA ALA A 517 -0.07 23.05 -3.90
C ALA A 517 -1.37 23.62 -3.33
N HIS A 518 -1.84 23.05 -2.21
CA HIS A 518 -2.98 23.54 -1.43
C HIS A 518 -2.75 24.99 -0.97
N THR A 519 -1.57 25.28 -0.40
CA THR A 519 -1.24 26.64 0.06
C THR A 519 -1.32 27.67 -1.07
N VAL A 520 -0.72 27.36 -2.23
CA VAL A 520 -0.77 28.25 -3.40
C VAL A 520 -2.20 28.41 -3.89
N ALA A 521 -2.97 27.33 -4.02
CA ALA A 521 -4.37 27.37 -4.43
C ALA A 521 -5.21 28.24 -3.48
N THR A 522 -5.07 28.03 -2.17
CA THR A 522 -5.79 28.76 -1.12
C THR A 522 -5.48 30.26 -1.15
N TYR A 523 -4.22 30.66 -1.35
CA TYR A 523 -3.87 32.08 -1.40
C TYR A 523 -4.16 32.77 -2.74
N ARG A 524 -4.14 32.03 -3.85
CA ARG A 524 -4.41 32.57 -5.19
C ARG A 524 -5.90 32.64 -5.54
N THR A 525 -6.76 31.92 -4.82
CA THR A 525 -8.21 31.84 -5.13
C THR A 525 -9.02 33.08 -4.73
N PRO A 526 -8.89 33.64 -3.50
CA PRO A 526 -9.67 34.80 -3.08
C PRO A 526 -9.42 36.03 -3.97
N THR A 527 -10.44 36.88 -4.14
CA THR A 527 -10.28 38.14 -4.87
C THR A 527 -9.38 39.09 -4.08
N GLY A 528 -8.36 39.66 -4.73
CA GLY A 528 -7.41 40.56 -4.08
C GLY A 528 -6.12 40.75 -4.88
N PRO A 529 -5.09 41.37 -4.28
CA PRO A 529 -3.82 41.66 -4.96
C PRO A 529 -3.07 40.43 -5.48
N HIS A 530 -3.27 39.28 -4.84
CA HIS A 530 -2.61 38.02 -5.17
C HIS A 530 -3.49 37.07 -5.99
N HIS A 531 -4.70 37.49 -6.37
CA HIS A 531 -5.65 36.65 -7.10
C HIS A 531 -5.09 36.20 -8.45
N ASP A 532 -4.96 34.89 -8.64
CA ASP A 532 -4.56 34.29 -9.92
C ASP A 532 -5.09 32.85 -10.03
N LEU A 533 -6.27 32.70 -10.63
CA LEU A 533 -6.89 31.39 -10.83
C LEU A 533 -6.13 30.49 -11.82
N THR A 534 -5.23 31.05 -12.65
CA THR A 534 -4.41 30.23 -13.56
C THR A 534 -3.29 29.58 -12.78
N ALA A 535 -2.59 30.36 -11.95
CA ALA A 535 -1.56 29.84 -11.04
C ALA A 535 -2.15 28.83 -10.04
N ALA A 536 -3.35 29.11 -9.49
CA ALA A 536 -4.05 28.18 -8.61
C ALA A 536 -4.33 26.83 -9.30
N ARG A 537 -4.90 26.84 -10.51
CA ARG A 537 -5.13 25.60 -11.28
C ARG A 537 -3.84 24.86 -11.62
N GLN A 538 -2.77 25.58 -11.94
CA GLN A 538 -1.47 24.97 -12.23
C GLN A 538 -0.91 24.27 -10.98
N ALA A 539 -1.04 24.87 -9.80
CA ALA A 539 -0.62 24.25 -8.54
C ALA A 539 -1.39 22.96 -8.26
N ILE A 540 -2.72 22.99 -8.42
CA ILE A 540 -3.58 21.80 -8.30
C ILE A 540 -3.18 20.72 -9.30
N ALA A 541 -2.99 21.07 -10.57
CA ALA A 541 -2.60 20.12 -11.61
C ALA A 541 -1.25 19.47 -11.27
N THR A 542 -0.26 20.23 -10.82
CA THR A 542 1.04 19.71 -10.39
C THR A 542 0.92 18.75 -9.19
N GLY A 543 0.07 19.06 -8.22
CA GLY A 543 -0.18 18.17 -7.07
C GLY A 543 -0.91 16.88 -7.48
N LEU A 544 -1.91 16.97 -8.34
CA LEU A 544 -2.66 15.81 -8.86
C LEU A 544 -1.84 14.94 -9.83
N ASP A 545 -0.82 15.48 -10.48
CA ASP A 545 0.16 14.70 -11.25
C ASP A 545 1.12 13.89 -10.35
N VAL A 546 1.22 14.26 -9.06
CA VAL A 546 2.00 13.54 -8.05
C VAL A 546 1.15 12.49 -7.36
N ASP A 547 -0.05 12.86 -6.93
CA ASP A 547 -1.04 11.98 -6.32
C ASP A 547 -2.44 12.32 -6.82
N ASP A 548 -3.00 11.46 -7.66
CA ASP A 548 -4.31 11.68 -8.28
C ASP A 548 -5.47 11.36 -7.35
N SER A 549 -5.21 10.81 -6.16
CA SER A 549 -6.19 10.49 -5.11
C SER A 549 -6.33 11.58 -4.04
N ALA A 550 -5.54 12.66 -4.11
CA ALA A 550 -5.52 13.72 -3.11
C ALA A 550 -6.83 14.55 -3.07
N GLU A 551 -7.80 14.11 -2.26
CA GLU A 551 -9.13 14.75 -2.16
C GLU A 551 -9.07 16.23 -1.78
N LEU A 552 -8.10 16.63 -0.94
CA LEU A 552 -7.84 18.04 -0.59
C LEU A 552 -7.68 18.92 -1.83
N LEU A 553 -6.91 18.47 -2.83
CA LEU A 553 -6.68 19.23 -4.06
C LEU A 553 -7.90 19.23 -4.98
N TYR A 554 -8.74 18.20 -4.94
CA TYR A 554 -10.03 18.23 -5.63
C TYR A 554 -10.99 19.23 -4.97
N ARG A 555 -11.03 19.30 -3.65
CA ARG A 555 -11.82 20.31 -2.94
C ARG A 555 -11.38 21.73 -3.30
N ASP A 556 -10.06 21.98 -3.36
CA ASP A 556 -9.53 23.25 -3.85
C ASP A 556 -9.91 23.52 -5.31
N TRP A 557 -9.83 22.50 -6.18
CA TRP A 557 -10.24 22.62 -7.57
C TRP A 557 -11.71 23.03 -7.68
N MET A 558 -12.60 22.38 -6.93
CA MET A 558 -14.02 22.72 -6.88
C MET A 558 -14.24 24.17 -6.44
N ARG A 559 -13.53 24.63 -5.41
CA ARG A 559 -13.59 26.02 -4.93
C ARG A 559 -13.08 27.02 -5.98
N ILE A 560 -11.98 26.71 -6.67
CA ILE A 560 -11.42 27.51 -7.76
C ILE A 560 -12.44 27.68 -8.90
N GLU A 561 -13.05 26.57 -9.36
CA GLU A 561 -14.00 26.61 -10.46
C GLU A 561 -15.31 27.31 -10.06
N HIS A 562 -15.76 27.13 -8.82
CA HIS A 562 -16.89 27.88 -8.29
C HIS A 562 -16.59 29.39 -8.24
N ALA A 563 -15.42 29.81 -7.74
CA ALA A 563 -15.00 31.21 -7.70
C ALA A 563 -14.95 31.84 -9.10
N ALA A 564 -14.52 31.06 -10.10
CA ALA A 564 -14.50 31.42 -11.52
C ALA A 564 -15.89 31.45 -12.19
N GLY A 565 -16.93 30.91 -11.54
CA GLY A 565 -18.25 30.70 -12.15
C GLY A 565 -18.26 29.60 -13.23
N ASN A 566 -17.23 28.74 -13.27
CA ASN A 566 -17.08 27.67 -14.25
C ASN A 566 -17.77 26.39 -13.78
N ARG A 567 -19.08 26.30 -14.04
CA ARG A 567 -19.88 25.13 -13.63
C ARG A 567 -19.42 23.82 -14.31
N ALA A 568 -18.95 23.89 -15.55
CA ALA A 568 -18.46 22.71 -16.27
C ALA A 568 -17.15 22.17 -15.64
N GLY A 569 -16.25 23.06 -15.25
CA GLY A 569 -15.03 22.70 -14.52
C GLY A 569 -15.33 22.08 -13.17
N LEU A 570 -16.29 22.64 -12.42
CA LEU A 570 -16.74 22.08 -11.14
C LEU A 570 -17.25 20.64 -11.30
N HIS A 571 -18.15 20.38 -12.25
CA HIS A 571 -18.63 19.02 -12.51
C HIS A 571 -17.50 18.07 -12.96
N THR A 572 -16.53 18.57 -13.73
CA THR A 572 -15.36 17.77 -14.14
C THR A 572 -14.54 17.31 -12.93
N ALA A 573 -14.28 18.20 -11.98
CA ALA A 573 -13.56 17.86 -10.74
C ALA A 573 -14.31 16.79 -9.94
N ILE A 574 -15.64 16.95 -9.78
CA ILE A 574 -16.50 16.01 -9.05
C ILE A 574 -16.50 14.62 -9.69
N THR A 575 -16.75 14.54 -11.00
CA THR A 575 -16.78 13.24 -11.69
C THR A 575 -15.42 12.56 -11.62
N ARG A 576 -14.32 13.31 -11.75
CA ARG A 576 -12.98 12.74 -11.69
C ARG A 576 -12.65 12.14 -10.32
N ILE A 577 -12.98 12.82 -9.22
CA ILE A 577 -12.70 12.24 -7.89
C ILE A 577 -13.61 11.03 -7.61
N GLN A 578 -14.88 11.07 -8.02
CA GLN A 578 -15.77 9.91 -7.91
C GLN A 578 -15.25 8.70 -8.67
N ASP A 579 -14.71 8.91 -9.87
CA ASP A 579 -14.13 7.83 -10.68
C ASP A 579 -12.83 7.28 -10.09
N ILE A 580 -12.01 8.11 -9.46
CA ILE A 580 -10.77 7.68 -8.80
C ILE A 580 -11.08 6.90 -7.54
N ASN A 581 -11.94 7.42 -6.67
CA ASN A 581 -12.36 6.73 -5.44
C ASN A 581 -13.01 5.38 -5.74
N ARG A 582 -13.81 5.29 -6.82
CA ARG A 582 -14.35 4.02 -7.30
C ARG A 582 -13.25 3.03 -7.70
N LYS A 583 -12.21 3.48 -8.42
CA LYS A 583 -11.10 2.61 -8.85
C LYS A 583 -10.25 2.09 -7.69
N ILE A 584 -10.15 2.83 -6.60
CA ILE A 584 -9.40 2.44 -5.40
C ILE A 584 -10.30 1.83 -4.31
N ASP A 585 -11.57 1.58 -4.61
CA ASP A 585 -12.60 1.04 -3.70
C ASP A 585 -12.69 1.81 -2.37
N CYS A 586 -12.67 3.14 -2.45
CA CYS A 586 -12.86 4.04 -1.31
C CYS A 586 -14.12 4.88 -1.48
N SER A 587 -14.79 5.19 -0.36
CA SER A 587 -15.82 6.24 -0.33
C SER A 587 -15.16 7.63 -0.41
N LEU A 588 -15.94 8.66 -0.76
CA LEU A 588 -15.48 10.05 -0.65
C LEU A 588 -15.27 10.41 0.84
N GLU A 589 -14.33 11.32 1.10
CA GLU A 589 -14.23 11.96 2.41
C GLU A 589 -15.51 12.77 2.70
N ASN A 590 -15.92 12.78 3.98
CA ASN A 590 -17.12 13.50 4.41
C ASN A 590 -17.07 15.00 4.03
N GLU A 591 -15.88 15.60 4.13
CA GLU A 591 -15.60 16.98 3.76
C GLU A 591 -15.83 17.22 2.26
N THR A 592 -15.48 16.25 1.41
CA THR A 592 -15.69 16.32 -0.04
C THR A 592 -17.18 16.20 -0.37
N GLU A 593 -17.89 15.26 0.25
CA GLU A 593 -19.35 15.13 0.05
C GLU A 593 -20.10 16.39 0.49
N GLN A 594 -19.74 16.95 1.65
CA GLN A 594 -20.32 18.21 2.16
C GLN A 594 -20.07 19.36 1.18
N LEU A 595 -18.84 19.54 0.71
CA LEU A 595 -18.50 20.59 -0.24
C LEU A 595 -19.28 20.44 -1.56
N ILE A 596 -19.41 19.23 -2.09
CA ILE A 596 -20.20 18.97 -3.30
C ILE A 596 -21.65 19.43 -3.11
N ASN A 597 -22.25 19.07 -1.97
CA ASN A 597 -23.62 19.44 -1.63
C ASN A 597 -23.77 20.97 -1.51
N ASP A 598 -22.81 21.65 -0.89
CA ASP A 598 -22.83 23.11 -0.72
C ASP A 598 -22.68 23.87 -2.04
N LEU A 599 -21.77 23.41 -2.92
CA LEU A 599 -21.49 24.07 -4.20
C LEU A 599 -22.56 23.80 -5.28
N LEU A 600 -23.23 22.65 -5.22
CA LEU A 600 -24.32 22.30 -6.14
C LEU A 600 -25.71 22.68 -5.60
N GLY A 601 -25.84 22.90 -4.29
CA GLY A 601 -27.09 23.25 -3.63
C GLY A 601 -27.66 24.61 -4.05
N PRO A 602 -28.98 24.83 -3.87
CA PRO A 602 -29.67 26.05 -4.31
C PRO A 602 -29.28 27.33 -3.55
N THR A 603 -28.39 27.25 -2.55
CA THR A 603 -27.97 28.35 -1.66
C THR A 603 -26.72 29.09 -2.13
N GLY A 604 -25.84 28.49 -2.95
CA GLY A 604 -24.59 29.11 -3.40
C GLY A 604 -24.74 30.30 -4.36
N GLY A 605 -25.94 30.53 -4.93
CA GLY A 605 -26.19 31.61 -5.88
C GLY A 605 -26.56 32.98 -5.28
N ARG A 606 -26.75 33.09 -3.95
CA ARG A 606 -27.33 34.30 -3.33
C ARG A 606 -26.40 35.20 -2.52
N ALA A 607 -25.12 34.85 -2.35
CA ALA A 607 -24.20 35.66 -1.54
C ALA A 607 -23.47 36.79 -2.28
N ARG A 608 -23.52 36.85 -3.62
CA ARG A 608 -22.98 38.00 -4.40
C ARG A 608 -24.06 39.05 -4.62
N GLY A 609 -24.35 39.83 -3.58
CA GLY A 609 -25.30 40.92 -3.66
C GLY A 609 -25.47 41.69 -2.36
N ARG A 610 -24.40 42.33 -1.88
CA ARG A 610 -24.47 43.60 -1.14
C ARG A 610 -23.10 44.26 -1.05
#